data_AF-A0A2U3KIS2-F1
#
_entry.id   AF-A0A2U3KIS2-F1
#
_cell.length_a   1.000
_cell.length_b   1.000
_cell.length_c   1.000
_cell.angle_alpha   90.00
_cell.angle_beta   90.00
_cell.angle_gamma   90.00
#
_symmetry.space_group_name_H-M   'P 1'
#
loop_
_entity.id
_entity.type
_entity.pdbx_description
1 polymer ?
#
loop_
_entity_poly.entity_id
_entity_poly.type
_entity_poly.pdbx_seq_one_letter_code
_entity_poly.pdbx_strand_id
1 'polypeptide(L)'
;MHGALLPPELVELLQLGQILGQNQSFAIVAGRCSAAQAETILRIREGRLYLRCASSWKAFCPEYLHISGTQADRIIRMWQQHGPAIFELRQLIRITPEDFRAVEPFIKENALHFNDEAIELDPQNSQKIADAVDDLCRNMPPKEKPAPTTLECLAALDKQCQAIVSEFQRIANLKCHGEARARLELTLNFASAALQQIEMEHGLYPQEPRA
;
A
#
# COMPACT_ATOMS: atom_id res chain seq x y z
N MET A 1 19.48 21.24 -45.62
CA MET A 1 19.43 20.03 -44.78
C MET A 1 18.18 20.11 -43.92
N HIS A 2 17.11 19.42 -44.31
CA HIS A 2 15.90 19.34 -43.49
C HIS A 2 16.19 18.33 -42.37
N GLY A 3 16.44 18.81 -41.16
CA GLY A 3 16.49 17.94 -39.98
C GLY A 3 15.13 17.28 -39.84
N ALA A 4 15.07 15.98 -40.07
CA ALA A 4 13.84 15.23 -39.89
C ALA A 4 13.45 15.32 -38.40
N LEU A 5 12.38 16.06 -38.11
CA LEU A 5 11.73 16.01 -36.80
C LEU A 5 11.29 14.57 -36.57
N LEU A 6 11.71 14.00 -35.44
CA LEU A 6 11.24 12.68 -35.03
C LEU A 6 9.70 12.69 -34.95
N PRO A 7 9.03 11.62 -35.41
CA PRO A 7 7.61 11.42 -35.18
C PRO A 7 7.26 11.65 -33.70
N PRO A 8 6.12 12.30 -33.38
CA PRO A 8 5.73 12.59 -32.00
C PRO A 8 5.73 11.35 -31.08
N GLU A 9 5.29 10.21 -31.60
CA GLU A 9 5.29 8.94 -30.87
C GLU A 9 6.70 8.48 -30.44
N LEU A 10 7.71 8.71 -31.30
CA LEU A 10 9.10 8.39 -30.96
C LEU A 10 9.69 9.37 -29.95
N VAL A 11 9.29 10.65 -29.99
CA VAL A 11 9.69 11.65 -28.99
C VAL A 11 9.14 11.28 -27.61
N GLU A 12 7.86 10.89 -27.53
CA GLU A 12 7.23 10.48 -26.28
C GLU A 12 7.83 9.18 -25.72
N LEU A 13 8.14 8.20 -26.56
CA LEU A 13 8.84 6.98 -26.15
C LEU A 13 10.25 7.27 -25.62
N LEU A 14 10.98 8.17 -26.26
CA LEU A 14 12.31 8.59 -25.80
C LEU A 14 12.23 9.32 -24.46
N GLN A 15 11.22 10.19 -24.26
CA GLN A 15 10.95 10.82 -22.97
C GLN A 15 10.63 9.80 -21.87
N LEU A 16 9.81 8.79 -22.16
CA LEU A 16 9.54 7.71 -21.21
C LEU A 16 10.82 6.94 -20.87
N GLY A 17 11.66 6.64 -21.87
CA GLY A 17 12.97 6.01 -21.67
C GLY A 17 13.89 6.82 -20.75
N GLN A 18 13.92 8.15 -20.92
CA GLN A 18 14.68 9.04 -20.05
C GLN A 18 14.17 9.02 -18.60
N ILE A 19 12.85 9.06 -18.41
CA ILE A 19 12.22 8.99 -17.09
C ILE A 19 12.54 7.65 -16.41
N LEU A 20 12.47 6.54 -17.15
CA LEU A 20 12.81 5.21 -16.63
C LEU A 20 14.28 5.10 -16.25
N GLY A 21 15.20 5.62 -17.07
CA GLY A 21 16.63 5.64 -16.76
C GLY A 21 16.96 6.46 -15.51
N GLN A 22 16.31 7.61 -15.33
CA GLN A 22 16.41 8.41 -14.10
C GLN A 22 15.89 7.64 -12.88
N ASN A 23 14.73 6.99 -13.01
CA ASN A 23 14.15 6.19 -11.93
C ASN A 23 15.05 5.04 -11.46
N GLN A 24 15.69 4.35 -12.41
CA GLN A 24 16.64 3.28 -12.11
C GLN A 24 17.89 3.81 -11.39
N SER A 25 18.37 4.98 -11.80
CA SER A 25 19.51 5.64 -11.15
C SER A 25 19.22 6.00 -9.69
N PHE A 26 18.01 6.50 -9.38
CA PHE A 26 17.60 6.75 -8.00
C PHE A 26 17.57 5.46 -7.17
N ALA A 27 17.07 4.35 -7.73
CA ALA A 27 17.04 3.06 -7.05
C ALA A 27 18.45 2.58 -6.65
N ILE A 28 19.42 2.75 -7.55
CA ILE A 28 20.81 2.31 -7.33
C ILE A 28 21.49 3.14 -6.23
N VAL A 29 21.29 4.46 -6.24
CA VAL A 29 21.99 5.36 -5.30
C VAL A 29 21.39 5.30 -3.90
N ALA A 30 20.06 5.24 -3.79
CA ALA A 30 19.39 5.35 -2.49
C ALA A 30 19.31 4.02 -1.71
N GLY A 31 19.39 2.85 -2.38
CA GLY A 31 19.22 1.54 -1.74
C GLY A 31 17.79 1.24 -1.22
N ARG A 32 16.95 2.27 -1.04
CA ARG A 32 15.50 2.22 -0.78
C ARG A 32 14.78 3.19 -1.71
N CYS A 33 13.44 3.11 -1.77
CA CYS A 33 12.64 4.03 -2.57
C CYS A 33 12.79 5.49 -2.09
N SER A 34 13.41 6.34 -2.92
CA SER A 34 13.58 7.77 -2.65
C SER A 34 12.31 8.56 -2.99
N ALA A 35 12.23 9.81 -2.51
CA ALA A 35 11.14 10.71 -2.86
C ALA A 35 11.05 10.89 -4.39
N ALA A 36 12.18 11.17 -5.04
CA ALA A 36 12.25 11.36 -6.49
C ALA A 36 11.79 10.11 -7.29
N GLN A 37 12.11 8.91 -6.79
CA GLN A 37 11.60 7.66 -7.39
C GLN A 37 10.08 7.55 -7.23
N ALA A 38 9.55 7.81 -6.04
CA ALA A 38 8.11 7.75 -5.78
C ALA A 38 7.33 8.74 -6.65
N GLU A 39 7.83 9.97 -6.78
CA GLU A 39 7.27 11.00 -7.67
C GLU A 39 7.29 10.54 -9.13
N THR A 40 8.41 9.95 -9.57
CA THR A 40 8.56 9.45 -10.94
C THR A 40 7.52 8.36 -11.26
N ILE A 41 7.34 7.41 -10.34
CA ILE A 41 6.34 6.34 -10.47
C ILE A 41 4.93 6.93 -10.54
N LEU A 42 4.61 7.92 -9.70
CA LEU A 42 3.33 8.64 -9.75
C LEU A 42 3.13 9.32 -11.10
N ARG A 43 4.14 10.04 -11.60
CA ARG A 43 4.07 10.74 -12.89
C ARG A 43 3.80 9.80 -14.06
N ILE A 44 4.46 8.64 -14.09
CA ILE A 44 4.21 7.61 -15.13
C ILE A 44 2.76 7.11 -15.04
N ARG A 45 2.26 6.87 -13.83
CA ARG A 45 0.91 6.35 -13.58
C ARG A 45 -0.18 7.36 -13.98
N GLU A 46 -0.13 8.56 -13.42
CA GLU A 46 -1.13 9.61 -13.63
C GLU A 46 -1.12 10.12 -15.08
N GLY A 47 0.07 10.27 -15.66
CA GLY A 47 0.24 10.62 -17.07
C GLY A 47 -0.10 9.49 -18.05
N ARG A 48 -0.44 8.29 -17.54
CA ARG A 48 -0.68 7.07 -18.32
C ARG A 48 0.45 6.74 -19.33
N LEU A 49 1.67 7.18 -19.03
CA LEU A 49 2.82 7.05 -19.94
C LEU A 49 3.16 5.58 -20.21
N TYR A 50 2.85 4.70 -19.26
CA TYR A 50 3.02 3.25 -19.39
C TYR A 50 2.28 2.64 -20.59
N LEU A 51 1.20 3.27 -21.08
CA LEU A 51 0.44 2.78 -22.24
C LEU A 51 1.21 2.83 -23.55
N ARG A 52 2.37 3.51 -23.59
CA ARG A 52 3.24 3.56 -24.76
C ARG A 52 4.00 2.26 -25.02
N CYS A 53 4.22 1.44 -23.99
CA CYS A 53 5.02 0.22 -24.09
C CYS A 53 4.42 -0.99 -23.36
N ALA A 54 3.25 -0.85 -22.75
CA ALA A 54 2.53 -1.92 -22.09
C ALA A 54 1.01 -1.75 -22.21
N SER A 55 0.27 -2.86 -22.31
CA SER A 55 -1.20 -2.86 -22.39
C SER A 55 -1.90 -2.47 -21.08
N SER A 56 -1.20 -2.58 -19.95
CA SER A 56 -1.72 -2.23 -18.64
C SER A 56 -0.60 -1.90 -17.66
N TRP A 57 -0.95 -1.21 -16.58
CA TRP A 57 -0.02 -0.94 -15.48
C TRP A 57 0.53 -2.20 -14.82
N LYS A 58 -0.32 -3.23 -14.66
CA LYS A 58 0.10 -4.51 -14.07
C LYS A 58 1.13 -5.24 -14.95
N ALA A 59 1.09 -5.04 -16.26
CA ALA A 59 2.11 -5.53 -17.18
C ALA A 59 3.36 -4.64 -17.18
N PHE A 60 3.19 -3.31 -17.08
CA PHE A 60 4.29 -2.36 -17.08
C PHE A 60 5.22 -2.48 -15.86
N CYS A 61 4.66 -2.57 -14.65
CA CYS A 61 5.45 -2.53 -13.42
C CYS A 61 6.55 -3.61 -13.34
N PRO A 62 6.26 -4.92 -13.53
CA PRO A 62 7.31 -5.93 -13.45
C PRO A 62 8.33 -5.81 -14.60
N GLU A 63 7.88 -5.42 -15.78
CA GLU A 63 8.71 -5.35 -16.99
C GLU A 63 9.70 -4.18 -16.96
N TYR A 64 9.23 -2.97 -16.60
CA TYR A 64 10.01 -1.73 -16.75
C TYR A 64 10.40 -1.08 -15.42
N LEU A 65 9.66 -1.32 -14.34
CA LEU A 65 9.99 -0.80 -12.99
C LEU A 65 10.61 -1.86 -12.08
N HIS A 66 10.62 -3.13 -12.50
CA HIS A 66 11.11 -4.27 -11.72
C HIS A 66 10.48 -4.40 -10.32
N ILE A 67 9.22 -3.95 -10.19
CA ILE A 67 8.41 -4.07 -8.98
C ILE A 67 7.02 -4.59 -9.33
N SER A 68 6.33 -5.20 -8.37
CA SER A 68 4.94 -5.60 -8.60
C SER A 68 4.01 -4.38 -8.76
N GLY A 69 2.91 -4.53 -9.51
CA GLY A 69 1.89 -3.47 -9.61
C GLY A 69 1.38 -3.03 -8.22
N THR A 70 1.14 -4.00 -7.32
CA THR A 70 0.73 -3.73 -5.94
C THR A 70 1.75 -2.91 -5.15
N GLN A 71 3.05 -3.15 -5.37
CA GLN A 71 4.11 -2.38 -4.73
C GLN A 71 4.15 -0.95 -5.28
N ALA A 72 4.02 -0.77 -6.60
CA ALA A 72 3.95 0.54 -7.22
C ALA A 72 2.74 1.35 -6.70
N ASP A 73 1.56 0.73 -6.61
CA ASP A 73 0.35 1.35 -6.07
C ASP A 73 0.53 1.75 -4.59
N ARG A 74 1.24 0.93 -3.81
CA ARG A 74 1.56 1.26 -2.40
C ARG A 74 2.49 2.46 -2.29
N ILE A 75 3.50 2.57 -3.15
CA ILE A 75 4.42 3.72 -3.20
C ILE A 75 3.64 4.99 -3.56
N ILE A 76 2.79 4.92 -4.59
CA ILE A 76 1.94 6.03 -5.02
C ILE A 76 1.01 6.49 -3.89
N ARG A 77 0.31 5.56 -3.24
CA ARG A 77 -0.57 5.88 -2.11
C ARG A 77 0.19 6.58 -0.98
N MET A 78 1.40 6.11 -0.68
CA MET A 78 2.25 6.69 0.36
C MET A 78 2.67 8.12 0.03
N TRP A 79 3.07 8.37 -1.22
CA TRP A 79 3.37 9.71 -1.72
C TRP A 79 2.16 10.65 -1.65
N GLN A 80 0.99 10.19 -2.08
CA GLN A 80 -0.22 11.00 -2.05
C GLN A 80 -0.67 11.34 -0.63
N GLN A 81 -0.40 10.47 0.35
CA GLN A 81 -0.80 10.67 1.74
C GLN A 81 0.16 11.55 2.55
N HIS A 82 1.46 11.46 2.29
CA HIS A 82 2.52 12.00 3.16
C HIS A 82 3.56 12.84 2.42
N GLY A 83 3.46 12.94 1.09
CA GLY A 83 4.41 13.66 0.27
C GLY A 83 5.84 13.08 0.32
N PRO A 84 6.86 13.91 0.05
CA PRO A 84 8.25 13.46 -0.03
C PRO A 84 8.89 13.15 1.34
N ALA A 85 8.46 13.81 2.41
CA ALA A 85 9.11 13.74 3.72
C ALA A 85 9.17 12.31 4.30
N ILE A 86 8.15 11.48 4.05
CA ILE A 86 8.17 10.08 4.49
C ILE A 86 9.25 9.26 3.80
N PHE A 87 9.55 9.55 2.54
CA PHE A 87 10.57 8.83 1.79
C PHE A 87 11.96 9.26 2.25
N GLU A 88 12.19 10.56 2.43
CA GLU A 88 13.44 11.08 2.96
C GLU A 88 13.73 10.53 4.36
N LEU A 89 12.76 10.59 5.27
CA LEU A 89 12.95 10.07 6.63
C LEU A 89 13.23 8.55 6.64
N ARG A 90 12.59 7.80 5.73
CA ARG A 90 12.83 6.35 5.56
C ARG A 90 14.17 5.99 4.95
N GLN A 91 14.86 6.93 4.32
CA GLN A 91 16.26 6.73 3.92
C GLN A 91 17.17 6.74 5.16
N LEU A 92 16.82 7.51 6.17
CA LEU A 92 17.64 7.74 7.37
C LEU A 92 17.35 6.69 8.45
N ILE A 93 16.07 6.41 8.71
CA ILE A 93 15.64 5.55 9.82
C ILE A 93 14.56 4.55 9.39
N ARG A 94 14.35 3.52 10.21
CA ARG A 94 13.21 2.61 10.04
C ARG A 94 12.00 3.20 10.75
N ILE A 95 11.00 3.63 10.00
CA ILE A 95 9.77 4.21 10.54
C ILE A 95 8.52 3.65 9.87
N THR A 96 7.49 3.37 10.67
CA THR A 96 6.18 2.93 10.15
C THR A 96 5.38 4.13 9.61
N PRO A 97 4.42 3.93 8.69
CA PRO A 97 3.52 5.04 8.29
C PRO A 97 2.77 5.67 9.47
N GLU A 98 2.45 4.87 10.49
CA GLU A 98 1.76 5.32 11.70
C GLU A 98 2.65 6.25 12.53
N ASP A 99 3.89 5.84 12.77
CA ASP A 99 4.83 6.63 13.58
C ASP A 99 5.29 7.88 12.78
N PHE A 100 5.38 7.78 11.45
CA PHE A 100 5.61 8.93 10.58
C PHE A 100 4.53 10.01 10.77
N ARG A 101 3.24 9.65 10.79
CA ARG A 101 2.15 10.61 11.01
C ARG A 101 2.26 11.37 12.34
N ALA A 102 2.83 10.73 13.36
CA ALA A 102 3.03 11.39 14.66
C ALA A 102 4.13 12.45 14.60
N VAL A 103 5.18 12.21 13.80
CA VAL A 103 6.33 13.11 13.69
C VAL A 103 6.23 14.09 12.51
N GLU A 104 5.36 13.83 11.53
CA GLU A 104 5.14 14.65 10.35
C GLU A 104 4.89 16.15 10.67
N PRO A 105 4.09 16.53 11.69
CA PRO A 105 3.89 17.94 12.06
C PRO A 105 5.17 18.67 12.52
N PHE A 106 6.18 17.90 12.93
CA PHE A 106 7.46 18.40 13.43
C PHE A 106 8.51 18.51 12.33
N ILE A 107 8.23 18.02 11.12
CA ILE A 107 9.14 18.09 9.98
C ILE A 107 8.84 19.35 9.16
N LYS A 108 9.79 20.29 9.11
CA LYS A 108 9.69 21.53 8.34
C LYS A 108 11.03 21.81 7.66
N GLU A 109 11.00 22.35 6.45
CA GLU A 109 12.21 22.78 5.73
C GLU A 109 13.34 21.73 5.69
N ASN A 110 12.98 20.43 5.55
CA ASN A 110 13.92 19.31 5.56
C ASN A 110 14.68 19.11 6.89
N ALA A 111 14.09 19.54 8.02
CA ALA A 111 14.58 19.31 9.37
C ALA A 111 13.47 18.79 10.29
N LEU A 112 13.83 17.94 11.25
CA LEU A 112 12.97 17.52 12.36
C LEU A 112 13.15 18.51 13.51
N HIS A 113 12.07 19.21 13.88
CA HIS A 113 12.04 20.16 14.98
C HIS A 113 11.62 19.46 16.28
N PHE A 114 12.53 19.37 17.24
CA PHE A 114 12.28 18.71 18.53
C PHE A 114 13.08 19.40 19.64
N ASN A 115 12.47 19.66 20.81
CA ASN A 115 13.11 20.31 21.96
C ASN A 115 13.86 21.62 21.62
N ASP A 116 13.21 22.53 20.88
CA ASP A 116 13.79 23.81 20.39
C ASP A 116 15.02 23.66 19.49
N GLU A 117 15.30 22.45 19.02
CA GLU A 117 16.37 22.15 18.07
C GLU A 117 15.79 21.77 16.69
N ALA A 118 16.45 22.20 15.62
CA ALA A 118 16.18 21.76 14.26
C ALA A 118 17.28 20.77 13.84
N ILE A 119 16.90 19.50 13.66
CA ILE A 119 17.81 18.41 13.27
C ILE A 119 17.65 18.21 11.76
N GLU A 120 18.67 18.55 10.98
CA GLU A 120 18.64 18.36 9.53
C GLU A 120 18.45 16.88 9.16
N LEU A 121 17.59 16.61 8.16
CA LEU A 121 17.32 15.26 7.65
C LEU A 121 18.44 14.81 6.72
N ASP A 122 19.58 14.46 7.31
CA ASP A 122 20.74 13.93 6.60
C ASP A 122 21.31 12.66 7.26
N PRO A 123 22.16 11.89 6.55
CA PRO A 123 22.71 10.64 7.07
C PRO A 123 23.57 10.78 8.34
N GLN A 124 24.25 11.92 8.54
CA GLN A 124 25.09 12.17 9.72
C GLN A 124 24.23 12.33 10.97
N ASN A 125 23.02 12.87 10.82
CA ASN A 125 22.06 13.05 11.89
C ASN A 125 21.14 11.83 12.12
N SER A 126 21.30 10.74 11.36
CA SER A 126 20.39 9.57 11.38
C SER A 126 20.11 9.00 12.78
N GLN A 127 21.13 8.84 13.62
CA GLN A 127 20.95 8.34 14.99
C GLN A 127 20.16 9.34 15.86
N LYS A 128 20.49 10.63 15.75
CA LYS A 128 19.81 11.69 16.50
C LYS A 128 18.34 11.84 16.09
N ILE A 129 18.06 11.68 14.79
CA ILE A 129 16.70 11.63 14.25
C ILE A 129 15.95 10.41 14.80
N ALA A 130 16.58 9.24 14.86
CA ALA A 130 15.97 8.04 15.42
C ALA A 130 15.56 8.26 16.89
N ASP A 131 16.48 8.80 17.71
CA ASP A 131 16.23 9.07 19.12
C ASP A 131 15.09 10.08 19.33
N ALA A 132 15.08 11.17 18.54
CA ALA A 132 14.02 12.17 18.58
C ALA A 132 12.65 11.62 18.14
N VAL A 133 12.62 10.76 17.11
CA VAL A 133 11.40 10.09 16.67
C VAL A 133 10.88 9.14 17.74
N ASP A 134 11.75 8.35 18.36
CA ASP A 134 11.37 7.43 19.44
C ASP A 134 10.81 8.20 20.65
N ASP A 135 11.40 9.33 21.01
CA ASP A 135 10.89 10.20 22.08
C ASP A 135 9.52 10.80 21.74
N LEU A 136 9.35 11.33 20.53
CA LEU A 136 8.07 11.85 20.06
C LEU A 136 6.98 10.76 20.09
N CYS A 137 7.29 9.56 19.60
CA CYS A 137 6.34 8.45 19.58
C CYS A 137 5.98 7.94 20.99
N ARG A 138 6.92 7.98 21.95
CA ARG A 138 6.68 7.56 23.34
C ARG A 138 5.82 8.56 24.14
N ASN A 139 5.95 9.85 23.85
CA ASN A 139 5.25 10.92 24.59
C ASN A 139 3.85 11.25 24.03
N MET A 140 3.43 10.61 22.95
CA MET A 140 2.09 10.77 22.39
C MET A 140 1.07 9.90 23.14
N PRO A 141 -0.17 10.39 23.37
CA PRO A 141 -1.21 9.61 24.03
C PRO A 141 -1.49 8.31 23.27
N PRO A 142 -1.92 7.23 23.97
CA PRO A 142 -2.17 5.94 23.36
C PRO A 142 -3.12 6.06 22.15
N LYS A 143 -2.62 5.56 21.01
CA LYS A 143 -3.24 5.56 19.67
C LYS A 143 -4.77 5.32 19.70
N GLU A 144 -5.57 6.33 19.42
CA GLU A 144 -6.86 6.08 18.76
C GLU A 144 -6.54 5.72 17.31
N LYS A 145 -6.64 4.43 16.98
CA LYS A 145 -6.73 4.04 15.57
C LYS A 145 -7.94 4.80 15.00
N PRO A 146 -7.82 5.55 13.89
CA PRO A 146 -9.01 6.04 13.21
C PRO A 146 -9.93 4.85 12.99
N ALA A 147 -11.18 4.99 13.44
CA ALA A 147 -12.13 3.89 13.40
C ALA A 147 -12.15 3.33 11.97
N PRO A 148 -11.98 2.02 11.78
CA PRO A 148 -11.97 1.43 10.46
C PRO A 148 -13.24 1.85 9.74
N THR A 149 -13.09 2.31 8.50
CA THR A 149 -14.25 2.69 7.68
C THR A 149 -15.14 1.47 7.48
N THR A 150 -16.43 1.67 7.22
CA THR A 150 -17.36 0.56 6.95
C THR A 150 -16.84 -0.35 5.83
N LEU A 151 -16.19 0.21 4.81
CA LEU A 151 -15.59 -0.55 3.70
C LEU A 151 -14.39 -1.41 4.15
N GLU A 152 -13.55 -0.91 5.06
CA GLU A 152 -12.43 -1.69 5.62
C GLU A 152 -12.93 -2.79 6.56
N CYS A 153 -13.99 -2.53 7.33
CA CYS A 153 -14.67 -3.55 8.13
C CYS A 153 -15.26 -4.66 7.24
N LEU A 154 -15.90 -4.31 6.13
CA LEU A 154 -16.45 -5.27 5.17
C LEU A 154 -15.34 -6.08 4.50
N ALA A 155 -14.24 -5.45 4.06
CA ALA A 155 -13.12 -6.17 3.46
C ALA A 155 -12.42 -7.12 4.46
N ALA A 156 -12.33 -6.73 5.74
CA ALA A 156 -11.82 -7.60 6.79
C ALA A 156 -12.78 -8.78 7.06
N LEU A 157 -14.09 -8.52 7.06
CA LEU A 157 -15.12 -9.54 7.21
C LEU A 157 -15.08 -10.54 6.04
N ASP A 158 -14.98 -10.08 4.80
CA ASP A 158 -14.85 -10.94 3.61
C ASP A 158 -13.67 -11.90 3.74
N LYS A 159 -12.52 -11.39 4.18
CA LYS A 159 -11.32 -12.20 4.40
C LYS A 159 -11.54 -13.24 5.51
N GLN A 160 -12.23 -12.88 6.59
CA GLN A 160 -12.56 -13.81 7.67
C GLN A 160 -13.53 -14.90 7.21
N CYS A 161 -14.57 -14.54 6.46
CA CYS A 161 -15.51 -15.48 5.87
C CYS A 161 -14.80 -16.48 4.94
N GLN A 162 -13.91 -16.00 4.07
CA GLN A 162 -13.09 -16.88 3.20
C GLN A 162 -12.21 -17.84 4.01
N ALA A 163 -11.60 -17.38 5.10
CA ALA A 163 -10.80 -18.23 5.98
C ALA A 163 -11.64 -19.31 6.67
N ILE A 164 -12.82 -18.94 7.20
CA ILE A 164 -13.76 -19.88 7.83
C ILE A 164 -14.22 -20.94 6.83
N VAL A 165 -14.62 -20.53 5.62
CA VAL A 165 -15.02 -21.46 4.55
C VAL A 165 -13.89 -22.40 4.18
N SER A 166 -12.67 -21.88 4.03
CA SER A 166 -11.49 -22.69 3.72
C SER A 166 -11.21 -23.73 4.81
N GLU A 167 -11.42 -23.37 6.08
CA GLU A 167 -11.24 -24.29 7.20
C GLU A 167 -12.30 -25.39 7.23
N PHE A 168 -13.57 -25.06 6.99
CA PHE A 168 -14.62 -26.07 6.83
C PHE A 168 -14.33 -27.03 5.67
N GLN A 169 -13.89 -26.52 4.53
CA GLN A 169 -13.50 -27.34 3.38
C GLN A 169 -12.31 -28.24 3.70
N ARG A 170 -11.29 -27.70 4.38
CA ARG A 170 -10.12 -28.46 4.81
C ARG A 170 -10.52 -29.62 5.71
N ILE A 171 -11.35 -29.36 6.73
CA ILE A 171 -11.81 -30.39 7.67
C ILE A 171 -12.75 -31.39 6.97
N ALA A 172 -13.62 -30.95 6.07
CA ALA A 172 -14.48 -31.84 5.30
C ALA A 172 -13.69 -32.79 4.38
N ASN A 173 -12.54 -32.34 3.88
CA ASN A 173 -11.64 -33.12 3.04
C ASN A 173 -10.69 -34.03 3.84
N LEU A 174 -10.56 -33.82 5.16
CA LEU A 174 -9.99 -34.84 6.03
C LEU A 174 -10.97 -36.01 6.10
N LYS A 175 -10.45 -37.25 6.15
CA LYS A 175 -11.27 -38.45 6.35
C LYS A 175 -11.86 -38.47 7.78
N CYS A 176 -12.79 -37.57 8.06
CA CYS A 176 -13.51 -37.45 9.32
C CYS A 176 -14.66 -38.46 9.32
N HIS A 177 -14.71 -39.34 10.33
CA HIS A 177 -15.74 -40.36 10.49
C HIS A 177 -16.39 -40.26 11.87
N GLY A 178 -17.61 -40.79 12.00
CA GLY A 178 -18.33 -40.89 13.28
C GLY A 178 -18.61 -39.52 13.90
N GLU A 179 -18.25 -39.38 15.18
CA GLU A 179 -18.52 -38.20 16.00
C GLU A 179 -17.92 -36.90 15.41
N ALA A 180 -16.71 -36.96 14.84
CA ALA A 180 -16.07 -35.80 14.24
C ALA A 180 -16.84 -35.27 13.02
N ARG A 181 -17.48 -36.16 12.24
CA ARG A 181 -18.30 -35.78 11.08
C ARG A 181 -19.62 -35.15 11.54
N ALA A 182 -20.29 -35.77 12.52
CA ALA A 182 -21.52 -35.23 13.09
C ALA A 182 -21.31 -33.84 13.72
N ARG A 183 -20.17 -33.63 14.37
CA ARG A 183 -19.82 -32.33 14.96
C ARG A 183 -19.60 -31.25 13.90
N LEU A 184 -18.89 -31.59 12.81
CA LEU A 184 -18.67 -30.68 11.68
C LEU A 184 -20.00 -30.24 11.04
N GLU A 185 -20.91 -31.18 10.81
CA GLU A 185 -22.24 -30.91 10.24
C GLU A 185 -23.08 -29.99 11.14
N LEU A 186 -23.09 -30.25 12.45
CA LEU A 186 -23.76 -29.38 13.43
C LEU A 186 -23.17 -27.96 13.43
N THR A 187 -21.85 -27.82 13.42
CA THR A 187 -21.20 -26.50 13.42
C THR A 187 -21.49 -25.72 12.14
N LEU A 188 -21.50 -26.39 10.97
CA LEU A 188 -21.85 -25.75 9.70
C LEU A 188 -23.31 -25.30 9.67
N ASN A 189 -24.24 -26.15 10.13
CA ASN A 189 -25.66 -25.81 10.18
C ASN A 189 -25.94 -24.64 11.12
N PHE A 190 -25.26 -24.58 12.27
CA PHE A 190 -25.38 -23.46 13.18
C PHE A 190 -24.89 -22.15 12.55
N ALA A 191 -23.72 -22.16 11.89
CA ALA A 191 -23.20 -20.99 11.19
C ALA A 191 -24.14 -20.53 10.07
N SER A 192 -24.70 -21.46 9.28
CA SER A 192 -25.65 -21.14 8.22
C SER A 192 -26.95 -20.53 8.77
N ALA A 193 -27.51 -21.08 9.84
CA ALA A 193 -28.75 -20.58 10.43
C ALA A 193 -28.56 -19.17 11.02
N ALA A 194 -27.42 -18.91 11.66
CA ALA A 194 -27.10 -17.58 12.19
C ALA A 194 -26.95 -16.53 11.08
N LEU A 195 -26.31 -16.88 9.96
CA LEU A 195 -26.19 -15.97 8.82
C LEU A 195 -27.56 -15.68 8.18
N GLN A 196 -28.41 -16.70 8.01
CA GLN A 196 -29.77 -16.53 7.48
C GLN A 196 -30.63 -15.63 8.39
N GLN A 197 -30.49 -15.76 9.70
CA GLN A 197 -31.19 -14.91 10.65
C GLN A 197 -30.79 -13.44 10.50
N ILE A 198 -29.49 -13.16 10.37
CA ILE A 198 -28.97 -11.79 10.14
C ILE A 198 -29.50 -11.24 8.81
N GLU A 199 -29.52 -12.05 7.75
CA GLU A 199 -30.08 -11.65 6.45
C GLU A 199 -31.56 -11.27 6.56
N MET A 200 -32.35 -12.07 7.29
CA MET A 200 -33.78 -11.80 7.52
C MET A 200 -34.02 -10.54 8.37
N GLU A 201 -33.27 -10.37 9.46
CA GLU A 201 -33.41 -9.24 10.39
C GLU A 201 -33.04 -7.90 9.74
N HIS A 202 -32.07 -7.91 8.82
CA HIS A 202 -31.59 -6.69 8.17
C HIS A 202 -32.07 -6.51 6.73
N GLY A 203 -32.93 -7.41 6.22
CA GLY A 203 -33.49 -7.33 4.87
C GLY A 203 -32.44 -7.48 3.76
N LEU A 204 -31.34 -8.17 4.05
CA LEU A 204 -30.20 -8.34 3.13
C LEU A 204 -30.45 -9.55 2.21
N TYR A 205 -31.46 -9.42 1.34
CA TYR A 205 -31.75 -10.46 0.35
C TYR A 205 -30.90 -10.25 -0.91
N PRO A 206 -30.33 -11.32 -1.50
CA PRO A 206 -29.76 -11.22 -2.84
C PRO A 206 -30.87 -10.78 -3.79
N GLN A 207 -30.74 -9.57 -4.34
CA GLN A 207 -31.57 -9.15 -5.47
C GLN A 207 -31.20 -10.08 -6.63
N GLU A 208 -32.14 -10.90 -7.10
CA GLU A 208 -31.94 -11.67 -8.33
C GLU A 208 -31.52 -10.70 -9.44
N PRO A 209 -30.47 -11.01 -10.23
CA PRO A 209 -30.12 -10.19 -11.36
C PRO A 209 -31.33 -10.13 -12.29
N ARG A 210 -31.87 -8.92 -12.50
CA ARG A 210 -32.91 -8.69 -13.51
C ARG A 210 -32.35 -9.17 -14.85
N ALA A 211 -32.98 -10.20 -15.40
CA ALA A 211 -32.72 -10.74 -16.73
C ALA A 211 -32.94 -9.68 -17.82
#